data_AF-A0A3P6UER7-F1
#
_entry.id   AF-A0A3P6UER7-F1
#
_cell.length_a   1.000
_cell.length_b   1.000
_cell.length_c   1.000
_cell.angle_alpha   90.00
_cell.angle_beta   90.00
_cell.angle_gamma   90.00
#
_symmetry.space_group_name_H-M   'P 1'
#
loop_
_entity.id
_entity.type
_entity.pdbx_description
1 polymer ?
#
loop_
_entity_poly.entity_id
_entity_poly.type
_entity_poly.pdbx_seq_one_letter_code
_entity_poly.pdbx_strand_id
1 'polypeptide(L)'
;MDRRRETSRYAARDRRGKEANIFTHLKEVVPIVEEATVTHVDRIALLRVASTMFRLRKHASKRKSYHLLGKKAKLKNLILNL
;
A
#
# COMPACT_ATOMS: atom_id res chain seq x y z
N MET A 1 -32.85 23.48 -15.33
CA MET A 1 -31.44 23.05 -15.13
C MET A 1 -31.24 22.20 -13.87
N ASP A 2 -32.22 22.16 -12.96
CA ASP A 2 -32.05 21.59 -11.61
C ASP A 2 -31.89 20.07 -11.57
N ARG A 3 -32.52 19.34 -12.51
CA ARG A 3 -32.35 17.89 -12.64
C ARG A 3 -30.89 17.48 -12.84
N ARG A 4 -30.13 18.20 -13.70
CA ARG A 4 -28.72 17.88 -13.96
C ARG A 4 -27.85 18.16 -12.73
N ARG A 5 -28.13 19.24 -12.00
CA ARG A 5 -27.42 19.60 -10.76
C ARG A 5 -27.72 18.59 -9.66
N GLU A 6 -28.96 18.14 -9.55
CA GLU A 6 -29.37 17.14 -8.58
C GLU A 6 -28.76 15.76 -8.86
N THR A 7 -28.77 15.32 -10.12
CA THR A 7 -28.05 14.09 -10.53
C THR A 7 -26.55 14.17 -10.22
N SER A 8 -25.93 15.33 -10.46
CA SER A 8 -24.52 15.56 -10.11
C SER A 8 -24.26 15.45 -8.61
N ARG A 9 -25.17 15.99 -7.77
CA ARG A 9 -25.09 15.86 -6.30
C ARG A 9 -25.18 14.40 -5.86
N TYR A 10 -26.16 13.65 -6.37
CA TYR A 10 -26.30 12.22 -6.06
C TYR A 10 -25.06 11.44 -6.48
N ALA A 11 -24.56 11.64 -7.69
CA ALA A 11 -23.34 10.99 -8.17
C ALA A 11 -22.11 11.35 -7.32
N ALA A 12 -21.96 12.62 -6.92
CA ALA A 12 -20.88 13.03 -6.04
C ALA A 12 -20.98 12.39 -4.65
N ARG A 13 -22.20 12.26 -4.11
CA ARG A 13 -22.46 11.60 -2.82
C ARG A 13 -22.12 10.12 -2.87
N ASP A 14 -22.54 9.43 -3.93
CA ASP A 14 -22.20 8.02 -4.17
C ASP A 14 -20.68 7.81 -4.26
N ARG A 15 -19.97 8.64 -5.04
CA ARG A 15 -18.49 8.58 -5.09
C ARG A 15 -17.83 8.76 -3.72
N ARG A 16 -18.30 9.72 -2.91
CA ARG A 16 -17.80 9.95 -1.54
C ARG A 16 -18.09 8.77 -0.60
N GLY A 17 -19.25 8.13 -0.75
CA GLY A 17 -19.62 6.93 0.02
C GLY A 17 -18.70 5.75 -0.30
N LYS A 18 -18.47 5.50 -1.61
CA LYS A 18 -17.53 4.47 -2.08
C LYS A 18 -16.10 4.74 -1.59
N GLU A 19 -15.64 5.99 -1.67
CA GLU A 19 -14.33 6.40 -1.16
C GLU A 19 -14.20 6.10 0.35
N ALA A 20 -15.20 6.47 1.15
CA ALA A 20 -15.19 6.20 2.59
C ALA A 20 -15.11 4.69 2.90
N ASN A 21 -15.79 3.87 2.10
CA ASN A 21 -15.73 2.42 2.24
C ASN A 21 -14.33 1.87 1.93
N ILE A 22 -13.66 2.37 0.88
CA ILE A 22 -12.28 2.00 0.55
C ILE A 22 -11.33 2.33 1.71
N PHE A 23 -11.46 3.53 2.30
CA PHE A 23 -10.63 3.92 3.44
C PHE A 23 -10.88 3.08 4.69
N THR A 24 -12.11 2.62 4.91
CA THR A 24 -12.45 1.72 6.02
C THR A 24 -11.72 0.39 5.86
N HIS A 25 -11.80 -0.25 4.69
CA HIS A 25 -11.04 -1.47 4.40
C HIS A 25 -9.52 -1.25 4.47
N LEU A 26 -9.04 -0.09 4.03
CA LEU A 26 -7.61 0.20 4.05
C LEU A 26 -7.06 0.26 5.49
N LYS A 27 -7.86 0.68 6.49
CA LYS A 27 -7.46 0.66 7.91
C LYS A 27 -7.22 -0.75 8.43
N GLU A 28 -7.97 -1.74 7.95
CA GLU A 28 -7.84 -3.13 8.40
C GLU A 28 -6.56 -3.79 7.90
N VAL A 29 -6.05 -3.39 6.73
CA VAL A 29 -4.91 -4.03 6.07
C VAL A 29 -3.58 -3.31 6.29
N VAL A 30 -3.61 -2.00 6.58
CA VAL A 30 -2.39 -1.23 6.83
C VAL A 30 -2.03 -1.38 8.31
N PRO A 31 -0.79 -1.82 8.63
CA PRO A 31 -0.36 -2.03 10.00
C PRO A 31 -0.08 -0.68 10.68
N ILE A 32 -1.13 0.04 11.06
CA ILE A 32 -1.07 1.23 11.91
C ILE A 32 -1.49 0.76 13.29
N VAL A 33 -0.52 0.64 14.18
CA VAL A 33 -0.60 -0.04 15.48
C VAL A 33 -1.51 0.70 16.48
N GLU A 34 -2.15 -0.11 17.33
CA GLU A 34 -3.02 0.16 18.51
C GLU A 34 -4.48 0.55 18.28
N GLU A 35 -5.39 -0.23 18.89
CA GLU A 35 -6.86 -0.07 18.88
C GLU A 35 -7.32 1.37 19.20
N ALA A 36 -6.56 2.08 20.05
CA ALA A 36 -6.85 3.44 20.46
C ALA A 36 -6.69 4.48 19.32
N THR A 37 -5.84 4.22 18.32
CA THR A 37 -5.58 5.18 17.23
C THR A 37 -6.42 4.92 15.98
N VAL A 38 -6.97 3.70 15.80
CA VAL A 38 -7.71 3.24 14.61
C VAL A 38 -8.91 4.15 14.27
N THR A 39 -9.57 4.69 15.28
CA THR A 39 -10.78 5.51 15.11
C THR A 39 -10.50 6.88 14.52
N HIS A 40 -9.27 7.43 14.65
CA HIS A 40 -9.00 8.86 14.34
C HIS A 40 -7.87 9.09 13.33
N VAL A 41 -7.34 8.04 12.68
CA VAL A 41 -6.34 8.21 11.63
C VAL A 41 -6.91 8.96 10.42
N ASP A 42 -6.23 10.05 10.05
CA ASP A 42 -6.49 10.83 8.84
C ASP A 42 -6.25 10.03 7.55
N ARG A 43 -7.08 10.28 6.53
CA ARG A 43 -7.03 9.56 5.23
C ARG A 43 -5.68 9.71 4.53
N ILE A 44 -5.05 10.89 4.59
CA ILE A 44 -3.75 11.14 3.96
C ILE A 44 -2.63 10.42 4.72
N ALA A 45 -2.70 10.39 6.05
CA ALA A 45 -1.76 9.61 6.86
C ALA A 45 -1.81 8.11 6.48
N LEU A 46 -3.01 7.54 6.35
CA LEU A 46 -3.21 6.15 5.96
C LEU A 46 -2.61 5.83 4.57
N LEU A 47 -2.82 6.70 3.57
CA LEU A 47 -2.20 6.54 2.24
C LEU A 47 -0.68 6.63 2.28
N ARG A 48 -0.11 7.52 3.09
CA ARG A 48 1.35 7.64 3.23
C ARG A 48 1.96 6.37 3.81
N VAL A 49 1.35 5.78 4.83
CA VAL A 49 1.81 4.52 5.41
C VAL A 49 1.68 3.39 4.40
N ALA A 50 0.52 3.26 3.74
CA ALA A 50 0.31 2.24 2.70
C ALA A 50 1.33 2.34 1.55
N SER A 51 1.59 3.55 1.05
CA SER A 51 2.57 3.80 -0.02
C SER A 51 3.99 3.44 0.42
N THR A 52 4.36 3.81 1.64
CA THR A 52 5.68 3.50 2.21
C THR A 52 5.86 1.99 2.35
N MET A 53 4.84 1.29 2.85
CA MET A 53 4.82 -0.16 2.96
C MET A 53 5.00 -0.85 1.60
N PHE A 54 4.31 -0.38 0.56
CA PHE A 54 4.46 -0.93 -0.78
C PHE A 54 5.89 -0.74 -1.32
N ARG A 55 6.47 0.45 -1.13
CA ARG A 55 7.87 0.74 -1.50
C ARG A 55 8.84 -0.16 -0.75
N LEU A 56 8.68 -0.30 0.57
CA LEU A 56 9.53 -1.17 1.40
C LEU A 56 9.48 -2.62 0.93
N ARG A 57 8.28 -3.16 0.63
CA ARG A 57 8.13 -4.52 0.08
C ARG A 57 8.86 -4.66 -1.26
N LYS A 58 8.74 -3.69 -2.17
CA LYS A 58 9.45 -3.69 -3.46
C LYS A 58 10.97 -3.71 -3.29
N HIS A 59 11.50 -2.90 -2.36
CA HIS A 59 12.94 -2.86 -2.08
C HIS A 59 13.44 -4.10 -1.34
N ALA A 60 12.66 -4.66 -0.42
CA ALA A 60 12.97 -5.91 0.26
C ALA A 60 13.06 -7.08 -0.73
N SER A 61 12.13 -7.18 -1.67
CA SER A 61 12.16 -8.20 -2.73
C SER A 61 13.41 -8.05 -3.62
N LYS A 62 13.78 -6.82 -3.99
CA LYS A 62 15.04 -6.56 -4.71
C LYS A 62 16.26 -7.00 -3.90
N ARG A 63 16.34 -6.66 -2.61
CA ARG A 63 17.45 -7.08 -1.73
C ARG A 63 17.57 -8.60 -1.63
N LYS A 64 16.46 -9.33 -1.53
CA LYS A 64 16.48 -10.80 -1.56
C LYS A 64 17.08 -11.32 -2.88
N SER A 65 16.72 -10.74 -4.02
CA SER A 65 17.30 -11.12 -5.32
C SER A 65 18.79 -10.85 -5.42
N TYR A 66 19.28 -9.69 -4.94
CA TYR A 66 20.72 -9.40 -4.93
C TYR A 66 21.50 -10.31 -3.99
N HIS A 67 20.94 -10.65 -2.83
CA HIS A 67 21.57 -11.59 -1.90
C HIS A 67 21.66 -13.01 -2.49
N LEU A 68 20.62 -13.46 -3.19
CA LEU A 68 20.62 -14.75 -3.90
C LEU A 68 21.59 -14.76 -5.09
N LEU A 69 21.70 -13.67 -5.84
CA LEU A 69 22.71 -13.52 -6.91
C LEU A 69 24.13 -13.56 -6.36
N GLY A 70 24.39 -12.89 -5.24
CA GLY A 70 25.69 -12.93 -4.56
C GLY A 70 26.07 -14.34 -4.10
N LYS A 71 25.10 -15.11 -3.57
CA LYS A 71 25.31 -16.54 -3.22
C LYS A 71 25.58 -17.40 -4.46
N LYS A 72 24.85 -17.19 -5.56
CA LYS A 72 25.08 -17.91 -6.83
C LYS A 72 26.45 -17.59 -7.43
N ALA A 73 26.88 -16.32 -7.40
CA ALA A 73 28.19 -15.91 -7.90
C ALA A 73 29.33 -16.54 -7.09
N LYS A 74 29.21 -16.55 -5.74
CA LYS A 74 30.19 -17.21 -4.86
C LYS A 74 30.29 -18.71 -5.12
N LEU A 75 29.16 -19.39 -5.32
CA LEU A 75 29.12 -20.81 -5.65
C LEU A 75 29.73 -21.12 -7.02
N LYS A 76 29.43 -20.30 -8.04
CA LYS A 76 30.02 -20.44 -9.38
C LYS A 76 31.55 -20.30 -9.33
N ASN A 77 32.04 -19.33 -8.56
CA ASN A 77 33.48 -19.09 -8.44
C ASN A 77 34.18 -20.22 -7.65
N LEU A 78 33.52 -20.82 -6.67
CA LEU A 78 34.06 -21.99 -5.97
C LEU A 78 34.16 -23.21 -6.89
N ILE A 79 33.15 -23.47 -7.72
CA ILE A 79 33.15 -24.58 -8.69
C ILE A 79 34.18 -24.36 -9.80
N LEU A 80 34.41 -23.12 -10.23
CA LEU A 80 35.42 -22.81 -11.27
C LEU A 80 36.88 -22.89 -10.78
N ASN A 81 37.10 -22.84 -9.46
CA ASN A 81 38.43 -22.91 -8.83
C ASN A 81 38.71 -24.28 -8.18
N LEU A 82 37.85 -25.26 -8.43
CA LEU A 82 38.05 -26.69 -8.13
C LEU A 82 38.38 -27.42 -9.43
#